data_AF-A0A2S6TWC7-F1
#
_entry.id   AF-A0A2S6TWC7-F1
#
_cell.length_a   1.000
_cell.length_b   1.000
_cell.length_c   1.000
_cell.angle_alpha   90.00
_cell.angle_beta   90.00
_cell.angle_gamma   90.00
#
_symmetry.space_group_name_H-M   'P 1'
#
loop_
_entity.id
_entity.type
_entity.pdbx_description
1 polymer ?
#
loop_
_entity_poly.entity_id
_entity_poly.type
_entity_poly.pdbx_seq_one_letter_code
_entity_poly.pdbx_strand_id
1 'polypeptide(L)'
;MDLEGARVECGLFKGFSALLMAQIHRLHDLEFRGKDFHLIDSFEGLSELTPADAIGTRDTGNSEQQLIFGYEKAFFFDPPGIIVGQFGSEVKVYSCS
;
A
#
# COMPACT_ATOMS: atom_id res chain seq x y z
N MET A 1 -13.58 6.03 -20.26
CA MET A 1 -12.41 6.28 -19.37
C MET A 1 -11.22 5.87 -20.19
N ASP A 2 -10.71 6.76 -21.03
CA ASP A 2 -9.89 6.34 -22.19
C ASP A 2 -8.44 6.79 -22.00
N LEU A 3 -7.93 6.58 -20.78
CA LEU A 3 -6.51 6.73 -20.51
C LEU A 3 -5.88 5.35 -20.59
N GLU A 4 -5.08 5.14 -21.64
CA GLU A 4 -4.30 3.91 -21.83
C GLU A 4 -3.19 3.83 -20.77
N GLY A 5 -2.98 2.64 -20.22
CA GLY A 5 -1.90 2.39 -19.27
C GLY A 5 -2.26 1.36 -18.19
N ALA A 6 -1.23 1.00 -17.42
CA ALA A 6 -1.37 0.15 -16.26
C ALA A 6 -1.81 0.93 -15.03
N ARG A 7 -2.51 0.25 -14.13
CA ARG A 7 -3.01 0.77 -12.86
C ARG A 7 -2.26 0.11 -11.73
N VAL A 8 -1.83 0.91 -10.76
CA VAL A 8 -1.04 0.45 -9.63
C VAL A 8 -1.67 0.94 -8.34
N GLU A 9 -1.85 0.05 -7.38
CA GLU A 9 -2.17 0.40 -5.99
C GLU A 9 -0.98 0.05 -5.09
N CYS A 10 -0.45 1.05 -4.38
CA CYS A 10 0.65 0.91 -3.44
C CYS A 10 0.13 1.10 -2.01
N GLY A 11 0.29 0.10 -1.16
CA GLY A 11 -0.30 0.07 0.17
C GLY A 11 -1.74 -0.43 0.10
N LEU A 12 -1.90 -1.73 0.04
CA LEU A 12 -3.18 -2.44 -0.03
C LEU A 12 -3.83 -2.54 1.33
N PHE A 13 -3.06 -2.73 2.40
CA PHE A 13 -3.57 -3.07 3.73
C PHE A 13 -4.54 -4.27 3.67
N LYS A 14 -5.86 -4.01 3.71
CA LYS A 14 -6.94 -4.99 3.55
C LYS A 14 -7.61 -4.95 2.17
N GLY A 15 -6.98 -4.38 1.16
CA GLY A 15 -7.39 -4.44 -0.25
C GLY A 15 -8.76 -3.84 -0.61
N PHE A 16 -9.36 -3.01 0.25
CA PHE A 16 -10.70 -2.48 0.01
C PHE A 16 -10.77 -1.58 -1.24
N SER A 17 -9.86 -0.61 -1.34
CA SER A 17 -9.74 0.29 -2.49
C SER A 17 -9.49 -0.49 -3.77
N ALA A 18 -8.55 -1.45 -3.74
CA ALA A 18 -8.28 -2.31 -4.88
C ALA A 18 -9.53 -3.07 -5.34
N LEU A 19 -10.38 -3.50 -4.40
CA LEU A 19 -11.54 -4.34 -4.71
C LEU A 19 -12.62 -3.47 -5.32
N LEU A 20 -12.85 -2.31 -4.72
CA LEU A 20 -13.76 -1.31 -5.25
C LEU A 20 -13.38 -0.93 -6.69
N MET A 21 -12.09 -0.67 -6.95
CA MET A 21 -11.62 -0.34 -8.30
C MET A 21 -11.82 -1.50 -9.27
N ALA A 22 -11.52 -2.74 -8.87
CA ALA A 22 -11.79 -3.91 -9.70
C ALA A 22 -13.29 -4.08 -10.03
N GLN A 23 -14.19 -3.78 -9.09
CA GLN A 23 -15.64 -3.80 -9.35
C GLN A 23 -16.06 -2.68 -10.31
N ILE A 24 -15.55 -1.46 -10.13
CA ILE A 24 -15.82 -0.34 -11.05
C ILE A 24 -15.37 -0.70 -12.47
N HIS A 25 -14.21 -1.34 -12.62
CA HIS A 25 -13.75 -1.82 -13.92
C HIS A 25 -14.68 -2.86 -14.54
N ARG A 26 -15.16 -3.82 -13.75
CA ARG A 26 -16.13 -4.82 -14.22
C ARG A 26 -17.46 -4.21 -14.69
N LEU A 27 -17.85 -3.04 -14.16
CA LEU A 27 -19.04 -2.33 -14.63
C LEU A 27 -18.84 -1.69 -16.02
N HIS A 28 -17.61 -1.39 -16.41
CA HIS A 28 -17.27 -0.80 -17.71
C HIS A 28 -16.78 -1.85 -18.72
N ASP A 29 -16.22 -2.95 -18.25
CA ASP A 29 -15.69 -4.06 -19.02
C ASP A 29 -15.97 -5.40 -18.29
N LEU A 30 -16.98 -6.14 -18.77
CA LEU A 30 -17.39 -7.42 -18.17
C LEU A 30 -16.32 -8.52 -18.32
N GLU A 31 -15.41 -8.37 -19.29
CA GLU A 31 -14.28 -9.27 -19.51
C GLU A 31 -13.06 -8.88 -18.68
N PHE A 32 -13.13 -7.81 -17.88
CA PHE A 32 -12.03 -7.45 -16.99
C PHE A 32 -11.68 -8.61 -16.04
N ARG A 33 -10.46 -9.12 -16.19
CA ARG A 33 -9.87 -10.17 -15.33
C ARG A 33 -8.69 -9.68 -14.51
N GLY A 34 -8.42 -8.37 -14.49
CA GLY A 34 -7.28 -7.80 -13.78
C GLY A 34 -6.09 -7.46 -14.66
N LYS A 35 -6.22 -7.53 -15.98
CA LYS A 35 -5.17 -7.15 -16.92
C LYS A 35 -4.72 -5.70 -16.64
N ASP A 36 -3.41 -5.52 -16.58
CA ASP A 36 -2.74 -4.25 -16.28
C ASP A 36 -3.15 -3.62 -14.93
N PHE A 37 -3.63 -4.45 -13.98
CA PHE A 37 -3.90 -4.04 -12.60
C PHE A 37 -2.87 -4.68 -11.65
N HIS A 38 -2.05 -3.84 -11.04
CA HIS A 38 -0.91 -4.23 -10.22
C HIS A 38 -1.14 -3.80 -8.77
N LEU A 39 -0.96 -4.73 -7.85
CA LEU A 39 -1.14 -4.52 -6.42
C LEU A 39 0.20 -4.68 -5.71
N ILE A 40 0.63 -3.68 -4.94
CA ILE A 40 1.96 -3.64 -4.31
C ILE A 40 1.79 -3.35 -2.81
N ASP A 41 2.31 -4.23 -1.96
CA ASP A 41 2.33 -4.05 -0.49
C ASP A 41 3.51 -4.81 0.13
N SER A 42 4.00 -4.39 1.29
CA SER A 42 4.90 -5.22 2.10
C SER A 42 4.17 -6.41 2.73
N PHE A 43 2.87 -6.24 3.01
CA PHE A 43 2.06 -7.11 3.86
C PHE A 43 2.56 -7.21 5.31
N GLU A 44 3.49 -6.34 5.68
CA GLU A 44 4.14 -6.27 7.01
C GLU A 44 3.81 -4.96 7.74
N GLY A 45 3.02 -4.08 7.11
CA GLY A 45 2.72 -2.75 7.62
C GLY A 45 3.82 -1.74 7.30
N LEU A 46 3.94 -0.71 8.14
CA LEU A 46 4.95 0.34 7.97
C LEU A 46 6.34 -0.17 8.36
N SER A 47 7.35 0.21 7.57
CA SER A 47 8.76 -0.06 7.87
C SER A 47 9.20 0.61 9.16
N GLU A 48 10.30 0.11 9.74
CA GLU A 48 10.96 0.79 10.84
C GLU A 48 11.43 2.20 10.43
N LEU A 49 11.34 3.13 11.37
CA LEU A 49 11.84 4.49 11.19
C LEU A 49 13.37 4.49 11.17
N THR A 50 13.94 5.15 10.18
CA THR A 50 15.37 5.39 10.07
C THR A 50 15.69 6.86 10.33
N PRO A 51 16.93 7.22 10.69
CA PRO A 51 17.29 8.62 10.83
C PRO A 51 17.05 9.49 9.58
N ALA A 52 16.98 8.88 8.40
CA ALA A 52 16.67 9.59 7.15
C ALA A 52 15.19 10.03 7.04
N ASP A 53 14.30 9.41 7.83
CA ASP A 53 12.87 9.75 7.88
C ASP A 53 12.58 10.91 8.84
N ALA A 54 13.60 11.38 9.57
CA ALA A 54 13.45 12.47 10.52
C ALA A 54 13.14 13.79 9.80
N ILE A 55 12.08 14.46 10.22
CA ILE A 55 11.65 15.77 9.69
C ILE A 55 12.30 16.93 10.42
N GLY A 56 13.07 16.65 11.48
CA GLY A 56 13.79 17.64 12.25
C GLY A 56 14.42 17.07 13.51
N THR A 57 15.05 17.96 14.26
CA THR A 57 15.72 17.64 15.52
C THR A 57 15.21 18.57 16.62
N ARG A 58 14.98 18.02 17.82
CA ARG A 58 14.69 18.80 19.02
C ARG A 58 15.88 18.78 19.95
N ASP A 59 16.32 19.96 20.39
CA ASP A 59 17.27 20.09 21.48
C ASP A 59 16.56 19.83 22.82
N THR A 60 17.09 18.90 23.60
CA THR A 60 16.54 18.52 24.91
C THR A 60 17.26 19.19 26.09
N GLY A 61 18.28 20.03 25.83
CA GLY A 61 19.03 20.76 26.86
C GLY A 61 20.16 19.98 27.54
N ASN A 62 20.31 18.68 27.21
CA ASN A 62 21.33 17.79 27.79
C ASN A 62 22.52 17.52 26.85
N SER A 63 22.71 18.35 25.81
CA SER A 63 23.62 18.09 24.68
C SER A 63 23.22 16.90 23.79
N GLU A 64 21.99 16.39 23.93
CA GLU A 64 21.41 15.33 23.10
C GLU A 64 20.37 15.90 22.14
N GLN A 65 20.52 15.59 20.85
CA GLN A 65 19.53 15.90 19.82
C GLN A 65 18.59 14.71 19.65
N GLN A 66 17.30 14.95 19.83
CA GLN A 66 16.26 13.95 19.59
C GLN A 66 15.70 14.12 18.18
N LEU A 67 15.62 13.02 17.41
CA LEU A 67 14.97 13.01 16.11
C LEU A 67 13.45 13.16 16.25
N ILE A 68 12.86 13.99 15.40
CA ILE A 68 11.40 14.16 15.29
C ILE A 68 10.94 13.47 14.02
N PHE A 69 9.95 12.59 14.16
CA PHE A 69 9.30 11.90 13.04
C PHE A 69 7.91 12.48 12.80
N GLY A 70 7.50 12.57 11.52
CA GLY A 70 6.19 13.09 11.12
C GLY A 70 5.04 12.09 11.28
N TYR A 71 5.35 10.85 11.65
CA TYR A 71 4.41 9.76 11.83
C TYR A 71 4.96 8.78 12.88
N GLU A 72 4.07 7.95 13.42
CA GLU A 72 4.43 6.83 14.29
C GLU A 72 4.21 5.51 13.57
N LYS A 73 4.90 4.46 14.02
CA LYS A 73 4.69 3.11 13.50
C LYS A 73 3.27 2.64 13.83
N ALA A 74 2.48 2.39 12.80
CA ALA A 74 1.17 1.74 12.95
C ALA A 74 1.37 0.22 13.01
N PHE A 75 0.84 -0.41 14.05
CA PHE A 75 0.80 -1.87 14.18
C PHE A 75 -0.56 -2.38 13.68
N PHE A 76 -0.53 -3.28 12.71
CA PHE A 76 -1.72 -3.95 12.20
C PHE A 76 -1.72 -5.40 12.67
N PHE A 77 -2.71 -5.80 13.46
CA PHE A 77 -2.76 -7.12 14.10
C PHE A 77 -3.50 -8.20 13.30
N ASP A 78 -3.94 -7.91 12.07
CA ASP A 78 -4.65 -8.87 11.24
C ASP A 78 -3.74 -9.40 10.12
N PRO A 79 -3.54 -10.72 10.01
CA PRO A 79 -2.85 -11.29 8.87
C PRO A 79 -3.65 -10.98 7.59
N PRO A 80 -2.98 -10.71 6.45
CA PRO A 80 -3.67 -10.48 5.19
C PRO A 80 -4.39 -11.76 4.75
N GLY A 81 -5.67 -11.86 5.11
CA GLY A 81 -6.57 -12.90 4.66
C GLY A 81 -6.90 -12.69 3.19
N ILE A 82 -6.12 -13.32 2.32
CA ILE A 82 -6.33 -13.67 0.90
C ILE A 82 -7.49 -12.91 0.22
N ILE A 83 -7.17 -11.76 -0.38
CA ILE A 83 -8.10 -11.02 -1.26
C ILE A 83 -7.75 -11.26 -2.73
N VAL A 84 -6.63 -11.92 -3.02
CA VAL A 84 -6.15 -12.18 -4.39
C VAL A 84 -7.21 -12.87 -5.25
N GLY A 85 -7.98 -13.80 -4.67
CA GLY A 85 -9.06 -14.50 -5.37
C GLY A 85 -10.24 -13.62 -5.82
N GLN A 86 -10.38 -12.39 -5.30
CA GLN A 86 -11.51 -11.50 -5.58
C GLN A 86 -11.21 -10.43 -6.64
N PHE A 87 -9.94 -10.21 -7.00
CA PHE A 87 -9.57 -9.17 -7.96
C PHE A 87 -9.61 -9.65 -9.41
N GLY A 88 -9.36 -10.94 -9.67
CA GLY A 88 -9.36 -11.56 -10.99
C GLY A 88 -8.09 -12.38 -11.25
N SER A 89 -8.13 -13.28 -12.23
CA SER A 89 -7.05 -14.23 -12.51
C SER A 89 -5.78 -13.61 -13.10
N GLU A 90 -5.85 -12.38 -13.61
CA GLU A 90 -4.74 -11.71 -14.30
C GLU A 90 -4.09 -10.59 -13.46
N VAL A 91 -4.60 -10.35 -12.23
CA VAL A 91 -4.01 -9.37 -11.32
C VAL A 91 -2.62 -9.82 -10.91
N LYS A 92 -1.66 -8.88 -10.95
CA LYS A 92 -0.30 -9.11 -10.48
C LYS A 92 -0.14 -8.50 -9.10
N VAL A 93 0.24 -9.34 -8.12
CA VAL A 93 0.52 -8.92 -6.75
C VAL A 93 2.01 -8.99 -6.51
N TYR A 94 2.58 -7.92 -5.96
CA TYR A 94 3.99 -7.79 -5.66
C TYR A 94 4.15 -7.55 -4.16
N SER A 95 5.10 -8.26 -3.56
CA SER A 95 5.53 -7.98 -2.20
C SER A 95 6.84 -7.20 -2.23
N CYS A 96 6.90 -6.11 -1.48
CA CYS A 96 8.12 -5.33 -1.30
C CYS A 96 8.66 -5.55 0.11
N SER A 97 9.76 -6.29 0.19
CA SER A 97 10.57 -6.54 1.39
C SER A 97 11.82 -5.67 1.39
#